data_AF-A0A2A2KUE3-F1
#
_entry.id   AF-A0A2A2KUE3-F1
#
_cell.length_a   1.000
_cell.length_b   1.000
_cell.length_c   1.000
_cell.angle_alpha   90.00
_cell.angle_beta   90.00
_cell.angle_gamma   90.00
#
_symmetry.space_group_name_H-M   'P 1'
#
loop_
_entity.id
_entity.type
_entity.pdbx_description
1 polymer ?
#
loop_
_entity_poly.entity_id
_entity_poly.type
_entity_poly.pdbx_seq_one_letter_code
_entity_poly.pdbx_strand_id
1 'polypeptide(L)'
;MSSEVDANLDYWMSLGAELSRTPRAGTSAASLRSLADSLSFPEKFEFAIRNSSADSLTLLIQLEMHMRNEMLTKTRARNWEVDELARKCEQAMLEEHGAQEQRRFNELNDRLKQVHSAYSVQIKELAEKHRVAFRLAVDSLHSHNSIPASLIDEMHNETGRAIRAKTVDVSQAPDVDESYTVYIGSQLKSMHNIRLQSTPSLVDLCKLNNSEEEQSSRLQMAMSMYSRSLSAVILLVAKDPLFHARHNTEFFKLCEQSTELHFDSLEQQLEDNAESTRKANLWRMGNEGQAEEETKNASDSLEIGDVYCTKHSNLHNIQVAFHLVVDDILRTSDIQSRF
;
A
#
# COMPACT_ATOMS: atom_id res chain seq x y z
N MET A 1 20.70 1.52 -22.04
CA MET A 1 20.01 1.15 -20.79
C MET A 1 18.51 1.38 -20.85
N SER A 2 17.97 2.36 -21.61
CA SER A 2 16.52 2.45 -21.88
C SER A 2 16.00 1.37 -22.85
N SER A 3 16.80 0.92 -23.81
CA SER A 3 16.36 -0.01 -24.87
C SER A 3 16.14 -1.47 -24.41
N GLU A 4 16.75 -1.88 -23.31
CA GLU A 4 16.54 -3.24 -22.74
C GLU A 4 15.32 -3.30 -21.81
N VAL A 5 14.89 -2.15 -21.27
CA VAL A 5 13.73 -2.05 -20.37
C VAL A 5 12.44 -2.03 -21.18
N ASP A 6 12.40 -1.26 -22.29
CA ASP A 6 11.26 -1.25 -23.23
C ASP A 6 11.02 -2.63 -23.86
N ALA A 7 12.09 -3.36 -24.20
CA ALA A 7 11.99 -4.70 -24.76
C ALA A 7 11.40 -5.73 -23.77
N ASN A 8 11.59 -5.52 -22.46
CA ASN A 8 11.09 -6.42 -21.44
C ASN A 8 9.61 -6.16 -21.13
N LEU A 9 9.19 -4.89 -21.13
CA LEU A 9 7.78 -4.51 -20.99
C LEU A 9 6.95 -4.96 -22.21
N ASP A 10 7.47 -4.77 -23.43
CA ASP A 10 6.84 -5.26 -24.66
C ASP A 10 6.75 -6.80 -24.68
N TYR A 11 7.74 -7.49 -24.12
CA TYR A 11 7.71 -8.94 -23.96
C TYR A 11 6.57 -9.40 -23.04
N TRP A 12 6.36 -8.73 -21.90
CA TRP A 12 5.25 -9.06 -20.99
C TRP A 12 3.88 -8.73 -21.57
N MET A 13 3.74 -7.62 -22.31
CA MET A 13 2.51 -7.29 -23.02
C MET A 13 2.22 -8.29 -24.16
N SER A 14 3.25 -8.72 -24.89
CA SER A 14 3.15 -9.72 -25.96
C SER A 14 2.80 -11.11 -25.42
N LEU A 15 3.43 -11.53 -24.31
CA LEU A 15 3.17 -12.82 -23.68
C LEU A 15 1.75 -12.88 -23.10
N GLY A 16 1.24 -11.77 -22.54
CA GLY A 16 -0.16 -11.62 -22.15
C GLY A 16 -1.12 -11.75 -23.33
N ALA A 17 -0.78 -11.17 -24.49
CA ALA A 17 -1.58 -11.28 -25.70
C ALA A 17 -1.53 -12.68 -26.34
N GLU A 18 -0.42 -13.40 -26.23
CA GLU A 18 -0.22 -14.72 -26.85
C GLU A 18 -0.82 -15.85 -26.01
N LEU A 19 -0.76 -15.76 -24.68
CA LEU A 19 -1.42 -16.69 -23.75
C LEU A 19 -2.96 -16.56 -23.74
N SER A 20 -3.49 -15.45 -24.25
CA SER A 20 -4.93 -15.25 -24.45
C SER A 20 -5.50 -15.99 -25.68
N ARG A 21 -4.66 -16.64 -26.49
CA ARG A 21 -5.07 -17.35 -27.72
C ARG A 21 -4.89 -18.88 -27.62
N THR A 22 -5.90 -19.65 -27.18
CA THR A 22 -5.96 -21.11 -27.44
C THR A 22 -7.41 -21.64 -27.57
N PRO A 23 -7.66 -22.92 -27.98
CA PRO A 23 -8.40 -23.28 -29.20
C PRO A 23 -9.89 -23.57 -28.96
N ARG A 24 -10.68 -23.51 -30.05
CA ARG A 24 -12.13 -23.72 -30.07
C ARG A 24 -12.57 -25.11 -29.58
N ALA A 25 -13.40 -25.16 -28.54
CA ALA A 25 -14.32 -26.27 -28.28
C ALA A 25 -15.58 -25.84 -27.50
N GLY A 26 -16.75 -26.29 -27.97
CA GLY A 26 -17.98 -26.53 -27.18
C GLY A 26 -18.82 -25.33 -26.73
N THR A 27 -20.01 -25.20 -27.32
CA THR A 27 -21.00 -24.10 -27.15
C THR A 27 -21.53 -23.84 -25.73
N SER A 28 -21.27 -24.71 -24.74
CA SER A 28 -21.64 -24.46 -23.32
C SER A 28 -20.59 -23.65 -22.55
N ALA A 29 -19.30 -23.75 -22.92
CA ALA A 29 -18.22 -23.05 -22.21
C ALA A 29 -18.05 -21.59 -22.70
N ALA A 30 -18.67 -21.24 -23.83
CA ALA A 30 -18.62 -19.88 -24.39
C ALA A 30 -19.43 -18.88 -23.53
N SER A 31 -20.53 -19.33 -22.91
CA SER A 31 -21.39 -18.46 -22.09
C SER A 31 -20.77 -18.10 -20.74
N LEU A 32 -19.97 -19.00 -20.14
CA LEU A 32 -19.23 -18.73 -18.91
C LEU A 32 -17.95 -17.91 -19.16
N ARG A 33 -17.29 -18.11 -20.30
CA ARG A 33 -16.12 -17.31 -20.71
C ARG A 33 -16.48 -15.86 -21.02
N SER A 34 -17.61 -15.63 -21.71
CA SER A 34 -18.15 -14.29 -21.93
C SER A 34 -18.42 -13.53 -20.62
N LEU A 35 -18.73 -14.26 -19.54
CA LEU A 35 -18.93 -13.67 -18.22
C LEU A 35 -17.58 -13.40 -17.55
N ALA A 36 -16.62 -14.34 -17.63
CA ALA A 36 -15.27 -14.20 -17.09
C ALA A 36 -14.48 -13.01 -17.66
N ASP A 37 -14.64 -12.71 -18.95
CA ASP A 37 -14.02 -11.54 -19.59
C ASP A 37 -14.67 -10.20 -19.18
N SER A 38 -15.86 -10.24 -18.57
CA SER A 38 -16.59 -9.06 -18.08
C SER A 38 -16.40 -8.79 -16.58
N LEU A 39 -15.79 -9.73 -15.84
CA LEU A 39 -15.59 -9.59 -14.39
C LEU A 39 -14.42 -8.64 -14.08
N SER A 40 -14.64 -7.80 -13.08
CA SER A 40 -13.61 -6.95 -12.50
C SER A 40 -12.57 -7.79 -11.72
N PHE A 41 -11.37 -7.23 -11.53
CA PHE A 41 -10.33 -7.90 -10.73
C PHE A 41 -10.79 -8.34 -9.33
N PRO A 42 -11.51 -7.52 -8.53
CA PRO A 42 -12.03 -7.95 -7.24
C PRO A 42 -12.90 -9.21 -7.29
N GLU A 43 -13.78 -9.31 -8.29
CA GLU A 43 -14.69 -10.46 -8.45
C GLU A 43 -13.92 -11.73 -8.80
N LYS A 44 -12.93 -11.63 -9.71
CA LYS A 44 -12.06 -12.75 -10.07
C LYS A 44 -11.22 -13.22 -8.89
N PHE A 45 -10.68 -12.27 -8.11
CA PHE A 45 -9.92 -12.57 -6.90
C PHE A 45 -10.78 -13.28 -5.85
N GLU A 46 -11.98 -12.76 -5.55
CA GLU A 46 -12.88 -13.37 -4.57
C GLU A 46 -13.27 -14.79 -5.00
N PHE A 47 -13.53 -15.01 -6.29
CA PHE A 47 -13.78 -16.34 -6.82
C PHE A 47 -12.56 -17.26 -6.67
N ALA A 48 -11.36 -16.81 -7.07
CA ALA A 48 -10.14 -17.60 -6.96
C ALA A 48 -9.85 -18.00 -5.50
N ILE A 49 -9.89 -17.05 -4.58
CA ILE A 49 -9.61 -17.31 -3.16
C ILE A 49 -10.59 -18.32 -2.54
N ARG A 50 -11.86 -18.34 -2.98
CA ARG A 50 -12.88 -19.24 -2.43
C ARG A 50 -12.91 -20.62 -3.07
N ASN A 51 -12.50 -20.74 -4.34
CA ASN A 51 -12.71 -21.95 -5.14
C ASN A 51 -11.41 -22.66 -5.51
N SER A 52 -10.25 -22.02 -5.32
CA SER A 52 -8.96 -22.63 -5.64
C SER A 52 -8.51 -23.66 -4.61
N SER A 53 -7.63 -24.56 -5.05
CA SER A 53 -7.04 -25.58 -4.17
C SER A 53 -6.12 -24.94 -3.12
N ALA A 54 -5.92 -25.62 -1.98
CA ALA A 54 -5.00 -25.16 -0.94
C ALA A 54 -3.55 -24.95 -1.47
N ASP A 55 -3.09 -25.83 -2.36
CA ASP A 55 -1.77 -25.72 -2.99
C ASP A 55 -1.69 -24.47 -3.87
N SER A 56 -2.72 -24.23 -4.69
CA SER A 56 -2.81 -23.05 -5.55
C SER A 56 -2.83 -21.74 -4.73
N LEU A 57 -3.57 -21.71 -3.61
CA LEU A 57 -3.61 -20.56 -2.72
C LEU A 57 -2.28 -20.36 -1.99
N THR A 58 -1.61 -21.45 -1.59
CA THR A 58 -0.28 -21.38 -0.97
C THR A 58 0.72 -20.77 -1.92
N LEU A 59 0.72 -21.18 -3.20
CA LEU A 59 1.58 -20.58 -4.23
C LEU A 59 1.26 -19.09 -4.45
N LEU A 60 -0.01 -18.69 -4.41
CA LEU A 60 -0.41 -17.28 -4.54
C LEU A 60 0.13 -16.43 -3.39
N ILE A 61 0.02 -16.93 -2.15
CA ILE A 61 0.58 -16.26 -0.98
C ILE A 61 2.10 -16.19 -1.07
N GLN A 62 2.78 -17.26 -1.49
CA GLN A 62 4.23 -17.26 -1.68
C GLN A 62 4.68 -16.24 -2.74
N LEU A 63 3.94 -16.11 -3.85
CA LEU A 63 4.18 -15.09 -4.88
C LEU A 63 4.09 -13.69 -4.28
N GLU A 64 3.06 -13.43 -3.47
CA GLU A 64 2.91 -12.17 -2.76
C GLU A 64 4.07 -11.90 -1.78
N MET A 65 4.52 -12.93 -1.03
CA MET A 65 5.66 -12.80 -0.13
C MET A 65 6.95 -12.46 -0.89
N HIS A 66 7.13 -13.05 -2.07
CA HIS A 66 8.27 -12.78 -2.93
C HIS A 66 8.30 -11.31 -3.39
N MET A 67 7.19 -10.82 -3.95
CA MET A 67 7.04 -9.41 -4.39
C MET A 67 7.31 -8.42 -3.25
N ARG A 68 6.82 -8.73 -2.04
CA ARG A 68 7.11 -7.93 -0.84
C ARG A 68 8.60 -7.89 -0.53
N ASN A 69 9.30 -9.03 -0.58
CA ASN A 69 10.73 -9.08 -0.26
C ASN A 69 11.58 -8.28 -1.25
N GLU A 70 11.23 -8.31 -2.54
CA GLU A 70 11.84 -7.46 -3.56
C GLU A 70 11.63 -5.97 -3.25
N MET A 71 10.37 -5.58 -3.00
CA MET A 71 10.02 -4.19 -2.68
C MET A 71 10.71 -3.71 -1.40
N LEU A 72 10.71 -4.53 -0.35
CA LEU A 72 11.38 -4.25 0.91
C LEU A 72 12.89 -4.05 0.71
N THR A 73 13.52 -4.87 -0.12
CA THR A 73 14.96 -4.75 -0.42
C THR A 73 15.26 -3.43 -1.14
N LYS A 74 14.46 -3.08 -2.15
CA LYS A 74 14.62 -1.85 -2.93
C LYS A 74 14.35 -0.59 -2.09
N THR A 75 13.31 -0.59 -1.27
CA THR A 75 12.98 0.53 -0.37
C THR A 75 14.02 0.70 0.75
N ARG A 76 14.58 -0.38 1.30
CA ARG A 76 15.71 -0.30 2.25
C ARG A 76 16.97 0.27 1.61
N ALA A 77 17.31 -0.15 0.38
CA ALA A 77 18.45 0.40 -0.35
C ALA A 77 18.29 1.91 -0.58
N ARG A 78 17.10 2.35 -1.03
CA ARG A 78 16.74 3.77 -1.16
C ARG A 78 16.95 4.51 0.17
N ASN A 79 16.31 4.04 1.24
CA ASN A 79 16.35 4.73 2.53
C ASN A 79 17.78 4.87 3.03
N TRP A 80 18.57 3.81 2.93
CA TRP A 80 19.98 3.84 3.33
C TRP A 80 20.81 4.86 2.53
N GLU A 81 20.65 4.90 1.20
CA GLU A 81 21.41 5.82 0.36
C GLU A 81 20.98 7.28 0.55
N VAL A 82 19.68 7.53 0.69
CA VAL A 82 19.11 8.85 0.98
C VAL A 82 19.62 9.35 2.34
N ASP A 83 19.54 8.53 3.38
CA ASP A 83 19.99 8.91 4.74
C ASP A 83 21.49 9.24 4.76
N GLU A 84 22.30 8.43 4.08
CA GLU A 84 23.75 8.66 4.01
C GLU A 84 24.11 9.93 3.21
N LEU A 85 23.37 10.23 2.13
CA LEU A 85 23.55 11.48 1.38
C LEU A 85 23.07 12.70 2.17
N ALA A 86 21.93 12.60 2.86
CA ALA A 86 21.40 13.65 3.71
C ALA A 86 22.40 14.01 4.82
N ARG A 87 22.96 13.00 5.50
CA ARG A 87 23.99 13.19 6.53
C ARG A 87 25.25 13.87 5.97
N LYS A 88 25.68 13.52 4.75
CA LYS A 88 26.80 14.19 4.08
C LYS A 88 26.49 15.64 3.73
N CYS A 89 25.26 15.94 3.29
CA CYS A 89 24.83 17.31 3.02
C CYS A 89 24.87 18.15 4.30
N GLU A 90 24.30 17.64 5.40
CA GLU A 90 24.30 18.31 6.70
C GLU A 90 25.72 18.57 7.20
N GLN A 91 26.61 17.57 7.11
CA GLN A 91 28.02 17.73 7.48
C GLN A 91 28.72 18.82 6.64
N ALA A 92 28.48 18.85 5.33
CA ALA A 92 29.07 19.86 4.45
C ALA A 92 28.53 21.27 4.71
N MET A 93 27.32 21.43 5.25
CA MET A 93 26.78 22.73 5.65
C MET A 93 27.40 23.29 6.94
N LEU A 94 27.87 22.40 7.83
CA LEU A 94 28.50 22.78 9.11
C LEU A 94 29.98 23.13 8.95
N GLU A 95 30.64 22.70 7.88
CA GLU A 95 32.02 23.04 7.53
C GLU A 95 32.13 24.54 7.12
N GLU A 96 33.21 25.23 7.50
CA GLU A 96 33.39 26.68 7.31
C GLU A 96 33.38 27.07 5.81
N HIS A 97 32.73 28.19 5.47
CA HIS A 97 32.25 28.48 4.12
C HIS A 97 33.34 28.99 3.16
N GLY A 98 34.10 28.06 2.58
CA GLY A 98 34.89 28.30 1.37
C GLY A 98 34.11 28.03 0.08
N ALA A 99 34.60 28.53 -1.05
CA ALA A 99 34.00 28.30 -2.36
C ALA A 99 34.03 26.82 -2.80
N GLN A 100 34.88 26.00 -2.17
CA GLN A 100 35.03 24.57 -2.47
C GLN A 100 33.98 23.74 -1.71
N GLU A 101 33.70 24.09 -0.46
CA GLU A 101 32.69 23.50 0.41
C GLU A 101 31.29 23.75 -0.15
N GLN A 102 31.03 24.97 -0.65
CA GLN A 102 29.76 25.30 -1.32
C GLN A 102 29.54 24.46 -2.59
N ARG A 103 30.59 24.21 -3.39
CA ARG A 103 30.50 23.34 -4.58
C ARG A 103 30.20 21.90 -4.20
N ARG A 104 30.87 21.39 -3.15
CA ARG A 104 30.63 20.04 -2.63
C ARG A 104 29.20 19.86 -2.12
N PHE A 105 28.67 20.85 -1.41
CA PHE A 105 27.28 20.83 -0.96
C PHE A 105 26.30 20.78 -2.13
N ASN A 106 26.49 21.64 -3.15
CA ASN A 106 25.64 21.64 -4.35
C ASN A 106 25.69 20.29 -5.07
N GLU A 107 26.87 19.69 -5.23
CA GLU A 107 27.03 18.36 -5.86
C GLU A 107 26.32 17.25 -5.06
N LEU A 108 26.43 17.26 -3.73
CA LEU A 108 25.74 16.32 -2.86
C LEU A 108 24.22 16.48 -2.94
N ASN A 109 23.72 17.71 -2.98
CA ASN A 109 22.29 17.99 -3.11
C ASN A 109 21.73 17.57 -4.48
N ASP A 110 22.49 17.81 -5.55
CA ASP A 110 22.10 17.35 -6.89
C ASP A 110 22.09 15.82 -6.98
N ARG A 111 23.07 15.15 -6.36
CA ARG A 111 23.09 13.70 -6.24
C ARG A 111 21.92 13.18 -5.41
N LEU A 112 21.57 13.83 -4.30
CA LEU A 112 20.41 13.47 -3.48
C LEU A 112 19.11 13.53 -4.30
N LYS A 113 18.90 14.61 -5.07
CA LYS A 113 17.75 14.73 -5.99
C LYS A 113 17.75 13.63 -7.05
N GLN A 114 18.91 13.33 -7.64
CA GLN A 114 19.05 12.27 -8.64
C GLN A 114 18.69 10.90 -8.05
N VAL A 115 19.17 10.59 -6.85
CA VAL A 115 18.86 9.35 -6.12
C VAL A 115 17.37 9.25 -5.83
N HIS A 116 16.73 10.31 -5.33
CA HIS A 116 15.27 10.34 -5.13
C HIS A 116 14.51 10.06 -6.42
N SER A 117 14.86 10.75 -7.51
CA SER A 117 14.21 10.56 -8.81
C SER A 117 14.41 9.14 -9.35
N ALA A 118 15.63 8.60 -9.24
CA ALA A 118 15.96 7.27 -9.74
C ALA A 118 15.19 6.18 -8.99
N TYR A 119 15.18 6.22 -7.65
CA TYR A 119 14.42 5.23 -6.87
C TYR A 119 12.90 5.41 -7.03
N SER A 120 12.39 6.63 -7.20
CA SER A 120 10.96 6.85 -7.46
C SER A 120 10.50 6.12 -8.73
N VAL A 121 11.25 6.26 -9.83
CA VAL A 121 10.95 5.55 -11.09
C VAL A 121 11.07 4.04 -10.89
N GLN A 122 12.18 3.56 -10.33
CA GLN A 122 12.42 2.13 -10.14
C GLN A 122 11.39 1.44 -9.21
N ILE A 123 10.92 2.13 -8.16
CA ILE A 123 9.90 1.59 -7.26
C ILE A 123 8.55 1.52 -7.97
N LYS A 124 8.20 2.54 -8.77
CA LYS A 124 6.96 2.55 -9.57
C LYS A 124 6.95 1.44 -10.62
N GLU A 125 8.05 1.26 -11.35
CA GLU A 125 8.21 0.17 -12.33
C GLU A 125 8.09 -1.20 -11.67
N LEU A 126 8.76 -1.41 -10.53
CA LEU A 126 8.68 -2.66 -9.79
C LEU A 126 7.27 -2.92 -9.26
N ALA A 127 6.60 -1.90 -8.72
CA ALA A 127 5.22 -2.01 -8.27
C ALA A 127 4.27 -2.41 -9.40
N GLU A 128 4.43 -1.82 -10.59
CA GLU A 128 3.60 -2.17 -11.75
C GLU A 128 3.87 -3.60 -12.23
N LYS A 129 5.15 -4.01 -12.29
CA LYS A 129 5.53 -5.41 -12.58
C LYS A 129 4.82 -6.38 -11.63
N HIS A 130 4.87 -6.12 -10.33
CA HIS A 130 4.20 -6.95 -9.32
C HIS A 130 2.68 -6.98 -9.52
N ARG A 131 2.03 -5.83 -9.78
CA ARG A 131 0.58 -5.75 -10.01
C ARG A 131 0.16 -6.57 -11.23
N VAL A 132 0.87 -6.45 -12.33
CA VAL A 132 0.59 -7.21 -13.57
C VAL A 132 0.76 -8.71 -13.32
N ALA A 133 1.87 -9.13 -12.73
CA ALA A 133 2.14 -10.53 -12.43
C ALA A 133 1.10 -11.13 -11.47
N PHE A 134 0.71 -10.39 -10.42
CA PHE A 134 -0.30 -10.84 -9.46
C PHE A 134 -1.69 -10.97 -10.11
N ARG A 135 -2.09 -9.99 -10.93
CA ARG A 135 -3.36 -10.03 -11.66
C ARG A 135 -3.39 -11.21 -12.64
N LEU A 136 -2.29 -11.47 -13.34
CA LEU A 136 -2.16 -12.65 -14.20
C LEU A 136 -2.30 -13.96 -13.42
N ALA A 137 -1.68 -14.06 -12.23
CA ALA A 137 -1.85 -15.23 -11.37
C ALA A 137 -3.31 -15.43 -10.96
N VAL A 138 -4.01 -14.35 -10.56
CA VAL A 138 -5.42 -14.39 -10.19
C VAL A 138 -6.32 -14.76 -11.37
N ASP A 139 -6.08 -14.20 -12.55
CA ASP A 139 -6.82 -14.53 -13.78
C ASP A 139 -6.64 -16.01 -14.17
N SER A 140 -5.42 -16.54 -14.03
CA SER A 140 -5.11 -17.95 -14.27
C SER A 140 -5.75 -18.86 -13.24
N LEU A 141 -5.77 -18.48 -11.96
CA LEU A 141 -6.47 -19.22 -10.91
C LEU A 141 -7.98 -19.26 -11.14
N HIS A 142 -8.56 -18.12 -11.51
CA HIS A 142 -9.98 -18.04 -11.86
C HIS A 142 -10.33 -18.95 -13.05
N SER A 143 -9.48 -18.99 -14.09
CA SER A 143 -9.79 -19.66 -15.35
C SER A 143 -9.37 -21.13 -15.42
N HIS A 144 -8.24 -21.48 -14.79
CA HIS A 144 -7.57 -22.77 -14.92
C HIS A 144 -7.24 -23.43 -13.56
N ASN A 145 -7.52 -22.76 -12.44
CA ASN A 145 -7.20 -23.23 -11.09
C ASN A 145 -5.70 -23.53 -10.85
N SER A 146 -4.81 -22.89 -11.61
CA SER A 146 -3.36 -23.04 -11.51
C SER A 146 -2.64 -21.71 -11.68
N ILE A 147 -1.45 -21.61 -11.09
CA ILE A 147 -0.56 -20.46 -11.28
C ILE A 147 0.38 -20.76 -12.46
N PRO A 148 0.62 -19.79 -13.37
CA PRO A 148 1.55 -19.98 -14.49
C PRO A 148 2.96 -20.38 -14.03
N ALA A 149 3.55 -21.38 -14.67
CA ALA A 149 4.89 -21.88 -14.35
C ALA A 149 5.98 -20.80 -14.46
N SER A 150 5.84 -19.85 -15.39
CA SER A 150 6.77 -18.73 -15.54
C SER A 150 6.90 -17.87 -14.29
N LEU A 151 5.78 -17.64 -13.57
CA LEU A 151 5.77 -16.88 -12.32
C LEU A 151 6.42 -17.68 -11.19
N ILE A 152 6.20 -19.00 -11.18
CA ILE A 152 6.81 -19.91 -10.22
C ILE A 152 8.33 -19.95 -10.42
N ASP A 153 8.80 -20.07 -11.67
CA ASP A 153 10.23 -20.12 -11.99
C ASP A 153 10.93 -18.81 -11.61
N GLU A 154 10.29 -17.66 -11.85
CA GLU A 154 10.82 -16.34 -11.48
C GLU A 154 11.00 -16.22 -9.95
N MET A 155 10.00 -16.64 -9.18
CA MET A 155 10.10 -16.69 -7.71
C MET A 155 11.29 -17.52 -7.22
N HIS A 156 11.54 -18.68 -7.85
CA HIS A 156 12.61 -19.61 -7.46
C HIS A 156 14.02 -19.14 -7.87
N ASN A 157 14.14 -18.45 -9.02
CA ASN A 157 15.42 -17.96 -9.51
C ASN A 157 16.02 -16.85 -8.63
N GLU A 158 15.17 -16.09 -7.93
CA GLU A 158 15.59 -14.95 -7.10
C GLU A 158 15.67 -15.25 -5.59
N THR A 159 15.08 -16.36 -5.12
CA THR A 159 15.06 -16.72 -3.69
C THR A 159 16.42 -17.16 -3.11
N GLY A 160 17.47 -17.28 -3.94
CA GLY A 160 18.82 -17.68 -3.51
C GLY A 160 19.55 -16.72 -2.55
N ARG A 161 18.93 -15.62 -2.11
CA ARG A 161 19.55 -14.59 -1.24
C ARG A 161 18.59 -14.02 -0.17
N ALA A 162 18.01 -14.85 0.68
CA ALA A 162 17.27 -14.35 1.85
C ALA A 162 18.18 -14.24 3.09
N ILE A 163 18.45 -13.01 3.55
CA ILE A 163 19.10 -12.71 4.84
C ILE A 163 18.08 -12.92 5.95
N ARG A 164 18.38 -13.85 6.87
CA ARG A 164 17.61 -14.11 8.09
C ARG A 164 17.71 -12.90 9.02
N ALA A 165 16.65 -12.10 9.11
CA ALA A 165 16.53 -11.07 10.14
C ALA A 165 16.40 -11.73 11.52
N LYS A 166 17.22 -11.30 12.49
CA LYS A 166 17.06 -11.68 13.90
C LYS A 166 15.91 -10.90 14.52
N THR A 167 14.99 -11.60 15.15
CA THR A 167 13.91 -11.06 15.97
C THR A 167 14.50 -10.52 17.27
N VAL A 168 14.17 -9.27 17.61
CA VAL A 168 14.34 -8.72 18.95
C VAL A 168 12.94 -8.70 19.56
N ASP A 169 12.74 -9.53 20.58
CA ASP A 169 11.53 -9.54 21.39
C ASP A 169 11.60 -8.34 22.36
N VAL A 170 10.64 -7.43 22.26
CA VAL A 170 10.55 -6.23 23.11
C VAL A 170 9.27 -6.32 23.93
N SER A 171 9.44 -6.16 25.23
CA SER A 171 8.45 -6.34 26.29
C SER A 171 7.20 -5.46 26.10
N GLN A 172 6.03 -6.09 26.21
CA GLN A 172 4.71 -5.47 26.06
C GLN A 172 4.40 -4.48 27.19
N ALA A 173 4.07 -3.24 26.80
CA ALA A 173 3.37 -2.27 27.65
C ALA A 173 1.85 -2.60 27.67
N PRO A 174 1.06 -2.08 28.62
CA PRO A 174 -0.32 -2.56 28.82
C PRO A 174 -1.22 -2.15 27.65
N ASP A 175 -1.62 -3.14 26.85
CA ASP A 175 -2.67 -3.00 25.84
C ASP A 175 -4.01 -2.74 26.54
N VAL A 176 -4.65 -1.62 26.22
CA VAL A 176 -6.09 -1.45 26.47
C VAL A 176 -6.80 -2.26 25.40
N ASP A 177 -7.50 -3.33 25.81
CA ASP A 177 -8.31 -4.19 24.96
C ASP A 177 -9.74 -4.22 25.48
N GLU A 178 -10.61 -3.45 24.84
CA GLU A 178 -11.99 -3.27 25.27
C GLU A 178 -12.95 -3.69 24.16
N SER A 179 -13.95 -4.49 24.52
CA SER A 179 -14.97 -4.98 23.58
C SER A 179 -16.32 -4.36 23.90
N TYR A 180 -16.93 -3.78 22.86
CA TYR A 180 -18.20 -3.08 22.93
C TYR A 180 -19.19 -3.71 21.96
N THR A 181 -20.43 -3.90 22.41
CA THR A 181 -21.54 -4.22 21.50
C THR A 181 -22.32 -2.94 21.26
N VAL A 182 -22.31 -2.46 20.01
CA VAL A 182 -23.07 -1.28 19.60
C VAL A 182 -24.26 -1.68 18.75
N TYR A 183 -25.39 -1.02 18.97
CA TYR A 183 -26.60 -1.20 18.16
C TYR A 183 -26.79 0.03 17.28
N ILE A 184 -26.70 -0.15 15.96
CA ILE A 184 -26.80 0.93 14.98
C ILE A 184 -28.16 0.84 14.28
N GLY A 185 -28.88 1.96 14.19
CA GLY A 185 -30.17 2.07 13.50
C GLY A 185 -31.33 2.52 14.40
N SER A 186 -32.30 3.22 13.81
CA SER A 186 -33.46 3.77 14.51
C SER A 186 -34.63 2.78 14.61
N GLN A 187 -34.80 1.88 13.63
CA GLN A 187 -35.88 0.88 13.61
C GLN A 187 -35.34 -0.55 13.58
N LEU A 188 -34.66 -0.96 12.51
CA LEU A 188 -33.92 -2.23 12.48
C LEU A 188 -32.51 -2.00 13.03
N LYS A 189 -32.35 -2.17 14.34
CA LYS A 189 -31.04 -2.11 15.00
C LYS A 189 -30.19 -3.30 14.58
N SER A 190 -29.08 -3.04 13.90
CA SER A 190 -28.04 -4.03 13.64
C SER A 190 -27.01 -4.02 14.78
N MET A 191 -26.69 -5.21 15.28
CA MET A 191 -25.71 -5.42 16.34
C MET A 191 -24.31 -5.51 15.72
N HIS A 192 -23.36 -4.74 16.24
CA HIS A 192 -21.95 -4.79 15.86
C HIS A 192 -21.10 -4.98 17.11
N ASN A 193 -20.11 -5.87 17.03
CA ASN A 193 -19.10 -6.02 18.07
C ASN A 193 -17.86 -5.26 17.63
N ILE A 194 -17.45 -4.28 18.43
CA ILE A 194 -16.27 -3.44 18.20
C ILE A 194 -15.25 -3.81 19.27
N ARG A 195 -14.02 -4.11 18.85
CA ARG A 195 -12.88 -4.28 19.74
C ARG A 195 -11.96 -3.08 19.55
N LEU A 196 -11.70 -2.34 20.62
CA LEU A 196 -10.74 -1.24 20.65
C LEU A 196 -9.46 -1.75 21.29
N GLN A 197 -8.37 -1.72 20.51
CA GLN A 197 -7.04 -2.05 20.98
C GLN A 197 -6.14 -0.82 20.84
N SER A 198 -5.53 -0.39 21.94
CA SER A 198 -4.51 0.66 21.89
C SER A 198 -3.14 0.03 21.70
N THR A 199 -2.50 0.27 20.56
CA THR A 199 -1.15 -0.22 20.28
C THR A 199 -0.15 0.94 20.30
N PRO A 200 1.00 0.82 21.00
CA PRO A 200 1.99 1.90 21.10
C PRO A 200 2.71 2.19 19.77
N SER A 201 2.67 1.24 18.84
CA SER A 201 3.40 1.29 17.58
C SER A 201 2.59 0.67 16.45
N LEU A 202 2.25 1.48 15.44
CA LEU A 202 1.64 0.99 14.19
C LEU A 202 2.48 -0.11 13.55
N VAL A 203 3.79 0.02 13.69
CA VAL A 203 4.73 -0.93 13.16
C VAL A 203 4.53 -2.31 13.78
N ASP A 204 4.20 -2.42 15.06
CA ASP A 204 3.96 -3.73 15.70
C ASP A 204 2.61 -4.33 15.30
N LEU A 205 1.62 -3.48 14.98
CA LEU A 205 0.30 -3.90 14.52
C LEU A 205 0.32 -4.43 13.07
N CYS A 206 1.04 -3.75 12.17
CA CYS A 206 1.03 -4.07 10.73
C CYS A 206 2.31 -4.73 10.21
N LYS A 207 3.32 -5.02 11.06
CA LYS A 207 4.51 -5.78 10.64
C LYS A 207 4.16 -7.24 10.34
N LEU A 208 4.66 -7.68 9.20
CA LEU A 208 4.70 -9.05 8.74
C LEU A 208 5.98 -9.72 9.30
N ASN A 209 5.83 -10.80 10.06
CA ASN A 209 6.92 -11.62 10.62
C ASN A 209 7.00 -12.94 9.84
N ASN A 210 8.17 -13.28 9.25
CA ASN A 210 8.40 -14.44 8.38
C ASN A 210 8.20 -15.85 9.03
N SER A 211 7.02 -16.15 9.57
CA SER A 211 6.65 -17.41 10.25
C SER A 211 5.61 -18.21 9.44
N GLU A 212 5.47 -19.52 9.64
CA GLU A 212 4.38 -20.31 9.01
C GLU A 212 2.98 -19.85 9.47
N GLU A 213 2.86 -19.38 10.72
CA GLU A 213 1.63 -18.75 11.25
C GLU A 213 1.22 -17.51 10.43
N GLU A 214 2.18 -16.84 9.80
CA GLU A 214 1.96 -15.65 8.98
C GLU A 214 1.27 -15.99 7.65
N GLN A 215 1.62 -17.10 6.99
CA GLN A 215 0.97 -17.50 5.74
C GLN A 215 -0.52 -17.76 5.95
N SER A 216 -0.87 -18.37 7.09
CA SER A 216 -2.26 -18.61 7.48
C SER A 216 -3.00 -17.31 7.78
N SER A 217 -2.39 -16.41 8.58
CA SER A 217 -2.98 -15.09 8.87
C SER A 217 -3.13 -14.26 7.58
N ARG A 218 -2.15 -14.33 6.68
CA ARG A 218 -2.19 -13.61 5.41
C ARG A 218 -3.27 -14.16 4.48
N LEU A 219 -3.41 -15.48 4.40
CA LEU A 219 -4.51 -16.10 3.66
C LEU A 219 -5.87 -15.69 4.24
N GLN A 220 -6.02 -15.71 5.57
CA GLN A 220 -7.24 -15.26 6.23
C GLN A 220 -7.56 -13.80 5.89
N MET A 221 -6.56 -12.93 5.87
CA MET A 221 -6.71 -11.54 5.44
C MET A 221 -7.16 -11.47 3.98
N ALA A 222 -6.50 -12.20 3.08
CA ALA A 222 -6.86 -12.30 1.66
C ALA A 222 -8.33 -12.73 1.46
N MET A 223 -8.81 -13.72 2.23
CA MET A 223 -10.20 -14.17 2.22
C MET A 223 -11.20 -13.08 2.65
N SER A 224 -10.75 -12.14 3.49
CA SER A 224 -11.60 -11.07 4.03
C SER A 224 -11.57 -9.76 3.23
N MET A 225 -10.60 -9.56 2.32
CA MET A 225 -10.32 -8.30 1.61
C MET A 225 -11.53 -7.62 0.95
N TYR A 226 -12.42 -8.41 0.36
CA TYR A 226 -13.65 -7.94 -0.29
C TYR A 226 -14.92 -8.37 0.45
N SER A 227 -14.76 -8.87 1.67
CA SER A 227 -15.87 -9.31 2.53
C SER A 227 -16.43 -8.15 3.36
N ARG A 228 -17.47 -8.45 4.15
CA ARG A 228 -18.00 -7.51 5.17
C ARG A 228 -17.22 -7.53 6.49
N SER A 229 -16.25 -8.42 6.63
CA SER A 229 -15.44 -8.59 7.83
C SER A 229 -14.07 -7.95 7.61
N LEU A 230 -14.02 -6.62 7.66
CA LEU A 230 -12.78 -5.84 7.49
C LEU A 230 -12.22 -5.43 8.85
N SER A 231 -10.91 -5.37 8.94
CA SER A 231 -10.18 -4.76 10.04
C SER A 231 -9.72 -3.37 9.64
N ALA A 232 -9.77 -2.45 10.60
CA ALA A 232 -9.41 -1.07 10.38
C ALA A 232 -8.59 -0.50 11.52
N VAL A 233 -7.81 0.54 11.21
CA VAL A 233 -7.08 1.36 12.18
C VAL A 233 -7.54 2.81 12.08
N ILE A 234 -7.53 3.51 13.21
CA ILE A 234 -7.78 4.95 13.27
C ILE A 234 -6.46 5.65 13.57
N LEU A 235 -6.01 6.50 12.65
CA LEU A 235 -4.82 7.31 12.74
C LEU A 235 -5.22 8.74 13.08
N LEU A 236 -4.61 9.31 14.11
CA LEU A 236 -4.80 10.71 14.48
C LEU A 236 -3.80 11.56 13.68
N VAL A 237 -4.32 12.42 12.80
CA VAL A 237 -3.52 13.16 11.82
C VAL A 237 -3.74 14.67 11.93
N ALA A 238 -2.79 15.44 11.39
CA ALA A 238 -2.96 16.88 11.18
C ALA A 238 -3.85 17.17 9.97
N LYS A 239 -4.15 18.45 9.77
CA LYS A 239 -5.03 18.95 8.72
C LYS A 239 -4.53 18.75 7.29
N ASP A 240 -3.23 18.47 7.11
CA ASP A 240 -2.63 18.25 5.79
C ASP A 240 -2.88 16.79 5.33
N PRO A 241 -3.72 16.55 4.30
CA PRO A 241 -3.97 15.19 3.80
C PRO A 241 -2.68 14.54 3.25
N LEU A 242 -1.70 15.32 2.82
CA LEU A 242 -0.41 14.84 2.31
C LEU A 242 0.64 14.70 3.43
N PHE A 243 0.25 14.85 4.70
CA PHE A 243 1.17 14.81 5.84
C PHE A 243 2.08 13.58 5.82
N HIS A 244 1.50 12.40 5.59
CA HIS A 244 2.24 11.14 5.57
C HIS A 244 3.33 11.08 4.52
N ALA A 245 3.03 11.51 3.29
CA ALA A 245 3.97 11.53 2.17
C ALA A 245 5.06 12.60 2.35
N ARG A 246 4.68 13.80 2.78
CA ARG A 246 5.60 14.94 2.95
C ARG A 246 6.58 14.76 4.09
N HIS A 247 6.14 14.15 5.19
CA HIS A 247 6.96 13.96 6.40
C HIS A 247 7.57 12.56 6.49
N ASN A 248 7.37 11.72 5.47
CA ASN A 248 7.87 10.34 5.43
C ASN A 248 7.61 9.59 6.76
N THR A 249 6.37 9.67 7.22
CA THR A 249 5.96 9.11 8.51
C THR A 249 6.19 7.60 8.59
N GLU A 250 6.24 7.03 9.80
CA GLU A 250 6.32 5.58 10.02
C GLU A 250 5.25 4.80 9.23
N PHE A 251 4.01 5.31 9.21
CA PHE A 251 2.91 4.71 8.44
C PHE A 251 3.18 4.71 6.93
N PHE A 252 3.69 5.81 6.38
CA PHE A 252 4.05 5.91 4.96
C PHE A 252 5.15 4.92 4.61
N LYS A 253 6.22 4.88 5.41
CA LYS A 253 7.33 3.92 5.24
C LYS A 253 6.85 2.47 5.31
N LEU A 254 5.89 2.16 6.18
CA LEU A 254 5.33 0.82 6.31
C LEU A 254 4.56 0.41 5.06
N CYS A 255 3.73 1.31 4.52
CA CYS A 255 2.99 1.07 3.28
C CYS A 255 3.92 0.92 2.06
N GLU A 256 5.08 1.56 2.04
CA GLU A 256 6.04 1.44 0.94
C GLU A 256 6.85 0.13 0.94
N GLN A 257 6.86 -0.62 2.05
CA GLN A 257 7.67 -1.85 2.17
C GLN A 257 7.14 -3.00 1.29
N SER A 258 5.89 -2.93 0.87
CA SER A 258 5.26 -3.94 0.02
C SER A 258 4.39 -3.26 -1.03
N THR A 259 4.29 -3.86 -2.22
CA THR A 259 3.46 -3.31 -3.29
C THR A 259 1.99 -3.43 -2.93
N GLU A 260 1.23 -2.36 -3.16
CA GLU A 260 -0.22 -2.42 -3.11
C GLU A 260 -0.73 -3.14 -4.36
N LEU A 261 -1.35 -4.31 -4.21
CA LEU A 261 -1.75 -5.18 -5.33
C LEU A 261 -3.23 -5.02 -5.71
N HIS A 262 -4.05 -4.54 -4.78
CA HIS A 262 -5.50 -4.46 -4.95
C HIS A 262 -6.00 -3.03 -5.21
N PHE A 263 -5.42 -2.05 -4.52
CA PHE A 263 -5.83 -0.65 -4.55
C PHE A 263 -4.79 0.23 -5.23
N ASP A 264 -4.96 1.55 -5.20
CA ASP A 264 -3.94 2.49 -5.66
C ASP A 264 -2.85 2.68 -4.61
N SER A 265 -1.68 3.20 -4.98
CA SER A 265 -0.61 3.45 -4.01
C SER A 265 -1.08 4.43 -2.92
N LEU A 266 -0.48 4.37 -1.72
CA LEU A 266 -0.81 5.32 -0.66
C LEU A 266 -0.65 6.77 -1.14
N GLU A 267 0.41 7.07 -1.89
CA GLU A 267 0.64 8.40 -2.47
C GLU A 267 -0.55 8.85 -3.34
N GLN A 268 -1.02 7.99 -4.25
CA GLN A 268 -2.17 8.31 -5.11
C GLN A 268 -3.45 8.48 -4.31
N GLN A 269 -3.72 7.59 -3.35
CA GLN A 269 -4.90 7.70 -2.49
C GLN A 269 -4.92 9.00 -1.66
N LEU A 270 -3.76 9.48 -1.21
CA LEU A 270 -3.66 10.75 -0.47
C LEU A 270 -3.88 11.95 -1.41
N GLU A 271 -3.40 11.91 -2.65
CA GLU A 271 -3.65 12.94 -3.66
C GLU A 271 -5.15 13.01 -4.02
N ASP A 272 -5.79 11.85 -4.25
CA ASP A 272 -7.22 11.77 -4.54
C ASP A 272 -8.07 12.31 -3.35
N ASN A 273 -7.63 12.03 -2.13
CA ASN A 273 -8.25 12.56 -0.91
C ASN A 273 -8.05 14.08 -0.79
N ALA A 274 -6.87 14.60 -1.14
CA ALA A 274 -6.61 16.04 -1.16
C ALA A 274 -7.50 16.75 -2.21
N GLU A 275 -7.64 16.17 -3.41
CA GLU A 275 -8.54 16.69 -4.45
C GLU A 275 -10.01 16.64 -4.01
N SER A 276 -10.42 15.54 -3.38
CA SER A 276 -11.78 15.39 -2.83
C SER A 276 -12.07 16.40 -1.72
N THR A 277 -11.07 16.68 -0.87
CA THR A 277 -11.14 17.70 0.18
C THR A 277 -11.35 19.08 -0.43
N ARG A 278 -10.57 19.43 -1.46
CA ARG A 278 -10.71 20.70 -2.18
C ARG A 278 -12.12 20.87 -2.77
N LYS A 279 -12.66 19.82 -3.40
CA LYS A 279 -14.03 19.82 -3.93
C LYS A 279 -15.08 19.97 -2.83
N ALA A 280 -14.91 19.28 -1.71
CA ALA A 280 -15.82 19.37 -0.56
C ALA A 280 -15.80 20.76 0.07
N ASN A 281 -14.63 21.38 0.21
CA ASN A 281 -14.48 22.74 0.74
C ASN A 281 -15.14 23.77 -0.18
N LEU A 282 -14.98 23.66 -1.50
CA LEU A 282 -15.67 24.49 -2.48
C LEU A 282 -17.20 24.37 -2.35
N TRP A 283 -17.69 23.14 -2.19
CA TRP A 283 -19.12 22.88 -2.01
C TRP A 283 -19.67 23.53 -0.73
N ARG A 284 -18.93 23.46 0.39
CA ARG A 284 -19.31 24.11 1.67
C ARG A 284 -19.38 25.63 1.55
N MET A 285 -18.57 26.24 0.68
CA MET A 285 -18.56 27.69 0.44
C MET A 285 -19.65 28.18 -0.53
N GLY A 286 -20.46 27.29 -1.12
CA GLY A 286 -21.59 27.65 -1.97
C GLY A 286 -21.23 28.09 -3.40
N ASN A 287 -19.99 27.86 -3.85
CA ASN A 287 -19.49 28.25 -5.18
C ASN A 287 -19.62 27.12 -6.22
N GLU A 288 -20.82 26.55 -6.41
CA GLU A 288 -21.07 25.52 -7.43
C GLU A 288 -20.95 26.03 -8.90
N GLY A 289 -20.79 27.34 -9.13
CA GLY A 289 -20.92 27.97 -10.45
C GLY A 289 -19.67 28.61 -11.09
N GLN A 290 -18.51 28.62 -10.44
CA GLN A 290 -17.27 29.24 -10.97
C GLN A 290 -16.08 28.27 -10.85
N ALA A 291 -16.19 27.12 -11.52
CA ALA A 291 -15.41 25.93 -11.20
C ALA A 291 -13.99 25.84 -11.81
N GLU A 292 -13.51 26.79 -12.62
CA GLU A 292 -12.22 26.60 -13.34
C GLU A 292 -11.08 27.52 -12.88
N GLU A 293 -11.33 28.74 -12.37
CA GLU A 293 -10.26 29.65 -11.94
C GLU A 293 -10.05 29.75 -10.41
N GLU A 294 -11.07 29.46 -9.59
CA GLU A 294 -10.99 29.58 -8.12
C GLU A 294 -10.50 28.31 -7.40
N THR A 295 -10.37 27.18 -8.12
CA THR A 295 -9.84 25.91 -7.58
C THR A 295 -8.43 26.05 -7.02
N LYS A 296 -7.64 27.05 -7.44
CA LYS A 296 -6.30 27.31 -6.90
C LYS A 296 -6.29 28.01 -5.53
N ASN A 297 -7.41 28.58 -5.10
CA ASN A 297 -7.52 29.32 -3.83
C ASN A 297 -8.27 28.53 -2.73
N ALA A 298 -8.91 27.41 -3.09
CA ALA A 298 -9.51 26.52 -2.10
C ALA A 298 -8.43 25.82 -1.29
N SER A 299 -8.52 25.89 0.04
CA SER A 299 -7.54 25.24 0.90
C SER A 299 -7.64 23.72 0.79
N ASP A 300 -6.50 23.07 0.58
CA ASP A 300 -6.37 21.61 0.68
C ASP A 300 -6.40 21.11 2.15
N SER A 301 -6.57 22.03 3.11
CA SER A 301 -6.60 21.69 4.53
C SER A 301 -7.96 21.13 4.93
N LEU A 302 -7.91 20.05 5.70
CA LEU A 302 -9.05 19.47 6.38
C LEU A 302 -9.39 20.24 7.68
N GLU A 303 -10.64 20.15 8.11
CA GLU A 303 -11.11 20.67 9.38
C GLU A 303 -10.99 19.62 10.50
N ILE A 304 -10.93 20.06 11.76
CA ILE A 304 -10.89 19.14 12.90
C ILE A 304 -12.19 18.34 12.94
N GLY A 305 -12.09 17.02 13.06
CA GLY A 305 -13.21 16.09 13.01
C GLY A 305 -13.52 15.56 11.62
N ASP A 306 -12.92 16.11 10.55
CA ASP A 306 -12.98 15.47 9.24
C ASP A 306 -12.27 14.11 9.27
N VAL A 307 -12.77 13.18 8.45
CA VAL A 307 -12.23 11.84 8.31
C VAL A 307 -12.05 11.52 6.83
N TYR A 308 -10.87 11.03 6.48
CA TYR A 308 -10.62 10.40 5.18
C TYR A 308 -10.12 8.96 5.38
N CYS A 309 -10.20 8.14 4.33
CA CYS A 309 -9.77 6.75 4.42
C CYS A 309 -8.79 6.38 3.31
N THR A 310 -7.94 5.41 3.62
CA THR A 310 -7.05 4.75 2.67
C THR A 310 -7.24 3.24 2.81
N LYS A 311 -7.08 2.50 1.71
CA LYS A 311 -7.30 1.06 1.61
C LYS A 311 -5.98 0.36 1.33
N HIS A 312 -5.75 -0.76 2.01
CA HIS A 312 -4.46 -1.45 2.02
C HIS A 312 -4.67 -2.95 1.89
N SER A 313 -4.04 -3.57 0.91
CA SER A 313 -3.86 -5.03 0.86
C SER A 313 -2.49 -5.44 1.35
N ASN A 314 -1.55 -4.50 1.44
CA ASN A 314 -0.13 -4.73 1.70
C ASN A 314 0.28 -4.57 3.18
N LEU A 315 -0.63 -4.15 4.05
CA LEU A 315 -0.44 -4.09 5.51
C LEU A 315 -0.92 -5.38 6.17
N HIS A 316 -0.29 -5.81 7.26
CA HIS A 316 -0.81 -6.93 8.06
C HIS A 316 -2.05 -6.51 8.84
N ASN A 317 -3.05 -7.39 8.93
CA ASN A 317 -4.24 -7.26 9.78
C ASN A 317 -5.11 -6.00 9.59
N ILE A 318 -4.85 -5.17 8.59
CA ILE A 318 -5.55 -3.90 8.37
C ILE A 318 -5.85 -3.75 6.89
N GLN A 319 -7.13 -3.62 6.55
CA GLN A 319 -7.59 -3.36 5.19
C GLN A 319 -7.92 -1.89 4.97
N VAL A 320 -8.29 -1.17 6.04
CA VAL A 320 -8.73 0.23 5.96
C VAL A 320 -8.06 1.05 7.05
N ALA A 321 -7.40 2.15 6.69
CA ALA A 321 -6.94 3.15 7.64
C ALA A 321 -7.82 4.38 7.54
N PHE A 322 -8.53 4.69 8.63
CA PHE A 322 -9.25 5.94 8.82
C PHE A 322 -8.30 6.97 9.41
N HIS A 323 -8.24 8.15 8.80
CA HIS A 323 -7.41 9.26 9.22
C HIS A 323 -8.33 10.32 9.81
N LEU A 324 -8.35 10.42 11.14
CA LEU A 324 -9.15 11.38 11.88
C LEU A 324 -8.31 12.63 12.12
N VAL A 325 -8.79 13.75 11.60
CA VAL A 325 -8.12 15.04 11.74
C VAL A 325 -8.37 15.58 13.14
N VAL A 326 -7.29 15.73 13.90
CA VAL A 326 -7.33 16.21 15.29
C VAL A 326 -6.54 17.50 15.44
N ASP A 327 -6.74 18.19 16.56
CA ASP A 327 -5.85 19.26 16.97
C ASP A 327 -4.45 18.70 17.29
N ASP A 328 -3.40 19.44 16.98
CA ASP A 328 -2.01 19.04 17.22
C ASP A 328 -1.74 18.78 18.71
N ILE A 329 -2.51 19.42 19.60
CA ILE A 329 -2.47 19.21 21.05
C ILE A 329 -2.74 17.75 21.43
N LEU A 330 -3.59 17.04 20.68
CA LEU A 330 -3.92 15.63 20.93
C LEU A 330 -2.85 14.66 20.41
N ARG A 331 -1.89 15.14 19.61
CA ARG A 331 -0.78 14.33 19.07
C ARG A 331 0.41 14.31 20.04
N THR A 332 0.58 15.38 20.81
CA THR A 332 1.60 15.51 21.87
C THR A 332 1.00 15.10 23.21
N SER A 333 0.88 13.79 23.46
CA SER A 333 0.71 13.04 24.74
C SER A 333 0.55 13.77 26.09
N ASP A 334 -0.18 14.89 26.16
CA ASP A 334 -0.61 15.59 27.36
C ASP A 334 -2.13 15.74 27.27
N ILE A 335 -2.82 14.60 27.21
CA ILE A 335 -4.24 14.54 27.55
C ILE A 335 -4.32 14.69 29.07
N GLN A 336 -4.00 15.89 29.57
CA GLN A 336 -4.40 16.29 30.91
C GLN A 336 -5.91 16.41 30.90
N SER A 337 -6.54 15.39 31.46
CA SER A 337 -7.95 15.29 31.82
C SER A 337 -8.59 16.67 32.06
N ARG A 338 -9.41 17.10 31.11
CA ARG A 338 -10.49 18.06 31.37
C ARG A 338 -11.81 17.34 31.13
N PHE A 339 -12.13 16.45 32.07
CA PHE A 339 -13.51 16.10 32.39
C PHE A 339 -13.86 16.74 33.72
#